data_AF-A0A8B7YJP8-F1
#
_entry.id   AF-A0A8B7YJP8-F1
#
_cell.length_a   1.000
_cell.length_b   1.000
_cell.length_c   1.000
_cell.angle_alpha   90.00
_cell.angle_beta   90.00
_cell.angle_gamma   90.00
#
_symmetry.space_group_name_H-M   'P 1'
#
loop_
_entity.id
_entity.type
_entity.pdbx_description
1 polymer ?
#
loop_
_entity_poly.entity_id
_entity_poly.type
_entity_poly.pdbx_seq_one_letter_code
_entity_poly.pdbx_strand_id
1 'polypeptide(L)'
;MDNDTVDGDLPMNDEVTYDLVVSSSQRRNLLTDSRGYSYTVKKVRGEKTYWRCAVRNKTIQCGASVIQTGDHFEAGSVEHNHPGKPGNNVVARLITKVKDRAVAITFRSATAITNEAIGETVSDAPLPALPKPINLAR
;
A
#
# COMPACT_ATOMS: atom_id res chain seq x y z
N MET A 1 41.74 42.71 -7.58
CA MET A 1 41.72 42.81 -6.11
C MET A 1 40.27 42.93 -5.68
N ASP A 2 39.59 41.98 -5.07
CA ASP A 2 39.74 40.55 -4.88
C ASP A 2 38.29 40.06 -4.61
N ASN A 3 37.97 38.90 -5.18
CA ASN A 3 37.13 37.82 -4.66
C ASN A 3 36.23 38.11 -3.43
N ASP A 4 34.93 37.80 -3.48
CA ASP A 4 34.47 36.48 -3.00
C ASP A 4 32.96 36.25 -3.16
N THR A 5 32.70 35.04 -3.64
CA THR A 5 31.43 34.33 -3.80
C THR A 5 30.72 34.13 -2.46
N VAL A 6 29.41 34.34 -2.44
CA VAL A 6 28.50 33.51 -1.65
C VAL A 6 27.29 33.16 -2.53
N ASP A 7 27.49 32.13 -3.36
CA ASP A 7 26.40 31.29 -3.85
C ASP A 7 25.68 30.74 -2.62
N GLY A 8 24.58 31.40 -2.26
CA GLY A 8 23.68 30.93 -1.23
C GLY A 8 23.05 29.64 -1.71
N ASP A 9 23.63 28.52 -1.27
CA ASP A 9 23.07 27.19 -1.32
C ASP A 9 21.67 27.24 -0.65
N LEU A 10 20.66 27.51 -1.47
CA LEU A 10 19.27 27.39 -1.07
C LEU A 10 19.07 25.92 -0.69
N PRO A 11 18.53 25.60 0.49
CA PRO A 11 18.30 24.22 0.85
C PRO A 11 17.38 23.63 -0.21
N MET A 12 17.94 22.71 -0.99
CA MET A 12 17.25 21.92 -2.00
C MET A 12 16.19 21.14 -1.24
N ASN A 13 15.00 21.72 -1.17
CA ASN A 13 13.87 21.17 -0.44
C ASN A 13 13.46 19.94 -1.25
N ASP A 14 14.07 18.79 -0.96
CA ASP A 14 13.81 17.51 -1.61
C ASP A 14 12.31 17.29 -1.62
N GLU A 15 11.68 17.56 -2.76
CA GLU A 15 10.23 17.55 -2.90
C GLU A 15 9.74 16.12 -2.63
N VAL A 16 9.15 15.93 -1.45
CA VAL A 16 8.68 14.62 -1.02
C VAL A 16 7.34 14.37 -1.67
N THR A 17 7.29 13.40 -2.59
CA THR A 17 6.03 12.96 -3.18
C THR A 17 5.37 11.94 -2.28
N TYR A 18 4.06 12.08 -2.10
CA TYR A 18 3.25 11.16 -1.30
C TYR A 18 2.31 10.33 -2.18
N ASP A 19 2.26 9.04 -1.88
CA ASP A 19 1.45 8.05 -2.56
C ASP A 19 0.43 7.48 -1.57
N LEU A 20 -0.86 7.75 -1.80
CA LEU A 20 -1.95 7.16 -1.02
C LEU A 20 -2.36 5.82 -1.63
N VAL A 21 -2.08 4.74 -0.91
CA VAL A 21 -2.57 3.40 -1.23
C VAL A 21 -3.88 3.17 -0.48
N VAL A 22 -4.99 3.46 -1.17
CA VAL A 22 -6.35 3.21 -0.67
C VAL A 22 -6.64 1.71 -0.73
N SER A 23 -7.25 1.18 0.33
CA SER A 23 -7.82 -0.17 0.30
C SER A 23 -9.31 -0.12 0.66
N SER A 24 -10.04 -1.19 0.35
CA SER A 24 -11.46 -1.36 0.69
C SER A 24 -11.81 -1.17 2.17
N SER A 25 -10.83 -1.31 3.08
CA SER A 25 -10.97 -0.92 4.48
C SER A 25 -10.13 0.32 4.79
N GLN A 26 -10.78 1.37 5.35
CA GLN A 26 -10.09 2.57 5.86
C GLN A 26 -8.96 2.24 6.85
N ARG A 27 -9.09 1.16 7.64
CA ARG A 27 -8.06 0.70 8.58
C ARG A 27 -6.79 0.17 7.89
N ARG A 28 -6.83 -0.02 6.58
CA ARG A 28 -5.74 -0.58 5.78
C ARG A 28 -5.22 0.41 4.74
N ASN A 29 -5.72 1.65 4.74
CA ASN A 29 -5.14 2.72 3.94
C ASN A 29 -3.71 2.95 4.41
N LEU A 30 -2.80 3.05 3.46
CA LEU A 30 -1.38 3.24 3.70
C LEU A 30 -0.91 4.43 2.88
N LEU A 31 -0.25 5.37 3.55
CA LEU A 31 0.46 6.46 2.89
C LEU A 31 1.93 6.07 2.78
N THR A 32 2.54 6.26 1.62
CA THR A 32 3.97 6.07 1.40
C THR A 32 4.59 7.34 0.83
N ASP A 33 5.87 7.58 1.07
CA ASP A 33 6.59 8.71 0.48
C ASP A 33 7.75 8.26 -0.42
N SER A 34 8.32 9.19 -1.20
CA SER A 34 9.46 8.94 -2.08
C SER A 34 10.72 8.50 -1.34
N ARG A 35 10.84 8.85 -0.05
CA ARG A 35 11.96 8.47 0.82
C ARG A 35 11.82 7.04 1.37
N GLY A 36 10.72 6.37 1.06
CA GLY A 36 10.48 4.98 1.43
C GLY A 36 9.88 4.79 2.82
N TYR A 37 9.37 5.84 3.45
CA TYR A 37 8.62 5.76 4.68
C TYR A 37 7.17 5.34 4.41
N SER A 38 6.51 4.85 5.46
CA SER A 38 5.10 4.49 5.39
C SER A 38 4.37 4.91 6.65
N TYR A 39 3.12 5.28 6.47
CA TYR A 39 2.28 5.83 7.51
C TYR A 39 0.91 5.17 7.51
N THR A 40 0.44 4.90 8.71
CA THR A 40 -0.91 4.38 8.98
C THR A 40 -1.80 5.52 9.47
N VAL A 41 -3.10 5.41 9.23
CA VAL A 41 -4.07 6.38 9.76
C VAL A 41 -4.02 6.35 11.28
N LYS A 42 -3.73 7.50 11.91
CA LYS A 42 -3.84 7.71 13.35
C LYS A 42 -5.25 8.11 13.73
N LYS A 43 -5.82 9.09 13.02
CA LYS A 43 -7.17 9.62 13.21
C LYS A 43 -7.58 10.47 12.00
N VAL A 44 -8.89 10.58 11.77
CA VAL A 44 -9.49 11.49 10.79
C VAL A 44 -10.30 12.53 11.56
N ARG A 45 -10.20 13.83 11.19
CA ARG A 45 -10.98 14.92 11.78
C ARG A 45 -11.37 15.92 10.70
N GLY A 46 -12.66 15.97 10.36
CA GLY A 46 -13.14 16.78 9.23
C GLY A 46 -12.39 16.41 7.96
N GLU A 47 -11.83 17.41 7.29
CA GLU A 47 -11.02 17.25 6.07
C GLU A 47 -9.58 16.80 6.32
N LYS A 48 -9.14 16.74 7.59
CA LYS A 48 -7.76 16.41 7.95
C LYS A 48 -7.62 14.94 8.28
N THR A 49 -6.70 14.25 7.61
CA THR A 49 -6.23 12.92 7.99
C THR A 49 -4.87 13.01 8.64
N TYR A 50 -4.76 12.53 9.87
CA TYR A 50 -3.50 12.46 10.59
C TYR A 50 -2.90 11.07 10.40
N TRP A 51 -1.73 11.06 9.78
CA TRP A 51 -0.94 9.87 9.51
C TRP A 51 0.19 9.77 10.53
N ARG A 52 0.52 8.56 10.95
CA ARG A 52 1.65 8.27 11.85
C ARG A 52 2.53 7.21 11.23
N CYS A 53 3.83 7.27 11.44
CA CYS A 53 4.74 6.26 10.94
C CYS A 53 4.31 4.85 11.37
N ALA A 54 4.42 3.90 10.43
CA ALA A 54 4.06 2.50 10.63
C ALA A 54 5.08 1.73 11.49
N VAL A 55 6.32 2.21 11.62
CA VAL A 55 7.38 1.52 12.38
C VAL A 55 7.17 1.73 13.88
N ARG A 56 6.62 0.69 14.51
CA ARG A 56 6.43 0.57 15.97
C ARG A 56 6.64 -0.88 16.39
N ASN A 57 7.89 -1.23 16.67
CA ASN A 57 8.24 -2.51 17.26
C ASN A 57 8.82 -2.29 18.67
N LYS A 58 9.27 -3.35 19.34
CA LYS A 58 9.77 -3.25 20.73
C LYS A 58 11.03 -2.38 20.84
N THR A 59 11.82 -2.26 19.76
CA THR A 59 13.11 -1.55 19.76
C THR A 59 13.01 -0.13 19.20
N ILE A 60 12.08 0.10 18.28
CA ILE A 60 11.89 1.38 17.58
C ILE A 60 10.42 1.77 17.66
N GLN A 61 10.18 2.92 18.31
CA GLN A 61 8.91 3.61 18.26
C GLN A 61 9.09 4.92 17.51
N CYS A 62 8.64 4.98 16.26
CA CYS A 62 8.77 6.18 15.45
C CYS A 62 7.64 7.19 15.75
N GLY A 63 8.04 8.43 16.04
CA GLY A 63 7.14 9.56 16.32
C GLY A 63 6.71 10.36 15.10
N ALA A 64 7.35 10.14 13.95
CA ALA A 64 7.09 10.89 12.72
C ALA A 64 5.63 10.76 12.26
N SER A 65 5.11 11.84 11.69
CA SER A 65 3.71 11.98 11.27
C SER A 65 3.59 12.82 10.02
N VAL A 66 2.46 12.68 9.32
CA VAL A 66 2.07 13.52 8.19
C VAL A 66 0.62 13.96 8.40
N ILE A 67 0.31 15.20 8.05
CA ILE A 67 -1.05 15.71 8.02
C ILE A 67 -1.45 15.84 6.57
N GLN A 68 -2.55 15.20 6.19
CA GLN A 68 -3.16 15.36 4.88
C GLN A 68 -4.39 16.25 4.99
N THR A 69 -4.49 17.25 4.12
CA THR A 69 -5.68 18.09 3.93
C THR A 69 -6.01 18.12 2.44
N GLY A 70 -7.06 17.41 2.03
CA GLY A 70 -7.32 17.16 0.60
C GLY A 70 -6.14 16.44 -0.06
N ASP A 71 -5.55 17.08 -1.07
CA ASP A 71 -4.39 16.59 -1.82
C ASP A 71 -3.05 17.13 -1.30
N HIS A 72 -3.08 18.00 -0.27
CA HIS A 72 -1.87 18.55 0.33
C HIS A 72 -1.39 17.69 1.50
N PHE A 73 -0.07 17.51 1.59
CA PHE A 73 0.60 16.72 2.62
C PHE A 73 1.67 17.55 3.31
N GLU A 74 1.63 17.56 4.64
CA GLU A 74 2.57 18.30 5.48
C GLU A 74 3.23 17.33 6.46
N ALA A 75 4.56 17.21 6.41
CA ALA A 75 5.31 16.44 7.39
C ALA A 75 5.25 17.13 8.77
N GLY A 76 5.05 16.35 9.83
CA GLY A 76 5.15 16.85 11.19
C GLY A 76 6.60 17.15 11.59
N SER A 77 6.77 17.84 12.72
CA SER A 77 8.08 18.30 13.22
C SER A 77 9.02 17.20 13.72
N VAL A 78 8.54 15.95 13.85
CA VAL A 78 9.34 14.84 14.37
C VAL A 78 9.96 14.05 13.22
N GLU A 79 11.29 14.01 13.19
CA GLU A 79 12.05 13.22 12.22
C GLU A 79 11.92 11.70 12.48
N HIS A 80 12.21 10.92 11.43
CA HIS A 80 12.27 9.47 11.54
C HIS A 80 13.53 9.03 12.29
N ASN A 81 13.37 8.07 13.20
CA ASN A 81 14.45 7.43 13.96
C ASN A 81 14.85 6.06 13.39
N HIS A 82 14.58 5.83 12.10
CA HIS A 82 14.89 4.60 11.40
C HIS A 82 15.10 4.88 9.91
N PRO A 83 15.86 4.05 9.17
CA PRO A 83 16.04 4.22 7.74
C PRO A 83 14.72 4.02 6.98
N GLY A 84 14.56 4.80 5.89
CA GLY A 84 13.54 4.57 4.88
C GLY A 84 13.80 3.29 4.09
N LYS A 85 12.77 2.77 3.42
CA LYS A 85 12.88 1.58 2.56
C LYS A 85 12.55 1.97 1.12
N PRO A 86 13.54 2.20 0.26
CA PRO A 86 13.31 2.53 -1.15
C PRO A 86 12.41 1.48 -1.82
N GLY A 87 11.49 1.92 -2.68
CA GLY A 87 10.55 1.03 -3.39
C GLY A 87 9.38 0.51 -2.54
N ASN A 88 9.23 0.94 -1.29
CA ASN A 88 8.11 0.55 -0.43
C ASN A 88 6.74 0.93 -1.02
N ASN A 89 6.66 2.03 -1.76
CA ASN A 89 5.46 2.43 -2.50
C ASN A 89 5.07 1.40 -3.59
N VAL A 90 6.04 0.89 -4.35
CA VAL A 90 5.82 -0.15 -5.37
C VAL A 90 5.32 -1.44 -4.74
N VAL A 91 5.96 -1.88 -3.64
CA VAL A 91 5.56 -3.08 -2.90
C VAL A 91 4.16 -2.91 -2.33
N ALA A 92 3.85 -1.76 -1.72
CA ALA A 92 2.53 -1.48 -1.18
C ALA A 92 1.43 -1.54 -2.25
N ARG A 93 1.66 -0.91 -3.41
CA ARG A 93 0.75 -0.96 -4.55
C ARG A 93 0.55 -2.40 -5.07
N LEU A 94 1.62 -3.19 -5.16
CA LEU A 94 1.54 -4.59 -5.58
C LEU A 94 0.72 -5.43 -4.60
N ILE A 95 0.98 -5.30 -3.30
CA ILE A 95 0.25 -6.02 -2.26
C ILE A 95 -1.24 -5.68 -2.30
N THR A 96 -1.60 -4.41 -2.48
CA THR A 96 -2.99 -3.98 -2.59
C THR A 96 -3.66 -4.59 -3.81
N LYS A 97 -3.03 -4.53 -4.99
CA LYS A 97 -3.56 -5.17 -6.21
C LYS A 97 -3.77 -6.69 -6.04
N VAL A 98 -2.82 -7.38 -5.41
CA VAL A 98 -2.92 -8.82 -5.15
C VAL A 98 -4.10 -9.12 -4.21
N LYS A 99 -4.29 -8.30 -3.17
CA LYS A 99 -5.41 -8.43 -2.24
C LYS A 99 -6.75 -8.16 -2.92
N ASP A 100 -6.85 -7.12 -3.73
CA ASP A 100 -8.09 -6.79 -4.44
C ASP A 100 -8.48 -7.92 -5.40
N ARG A 101 -7.50 -8.50 -6.12
CA ARG A 101 -7.73 -9.66 -6.99
C ARG A 101 -8.13 -10.89 -6.19
N ALA A 102 -7.48 -11.18 -5.06
CA ALA A 102 -7.84 -12.31 -4.21
C ALA A 102 -9.28 -12.18 -3.67
N VAL A 103 -9.65 -10.98 -3.21
CA VAL A 103 -11.00 -10.67 -2.75
C VAL A 103 -12.02 -10.86 -3.88
N ALA A 104 -11.73 -10.38 -5.09
CA ALA A 104 -12.60 -10.59 -6.24
C ALA A 104 -12.79 -12.08 -6.58
N ILE A 105 -11.74 -12.90 -6.48
CA ILE A 105 -11.81 -14.35 -6.68
C ILE A 105 -12.69 -15.01 -5.62
N THR A 106 -12.52 -14.68 -4.34
CA THR A 106 -13.36 -15.23 -3.25
C THR A 106 -14.84 -14.87 -3.42
N PHE A 107 -15.14 -13.70 -3.99
CA PHE A 107 -16.51 -13.26 -4.27
C PHE A 107 -17.07 -13.73 -5.61
N ARG A 108 -16.28 -14.42 -6.46
CA ARG A 108 -16.86 -15.11 -7.62
C ARG A 108 -17.71 -16.27 -7.14
N SER A 109 -18.92 -16.41 -7.67
CA SER A 109 -19.77 -17.57 -7.38
C SER A 109 -19.09 -18.84 -7.88
N ALA A 110 -19.25 -19.94 -7.13
CA ALA A 110 -18.71 -21.24 -7.53
C ALA A 110 -19.14 -21.61 -8.97
N THR A 111 -20.38 -21.25 -9.34
CA THR A 111 -20.94 -21.45 -10.69
C THR A 111 -20.18 -20.68 -11.78
N ALA A 112 -19.77 -19.44 -11.51
CA ALA A 112 -19.01 -18.63 -12.47
C ALA A 112 -17.60 -19.21 -12.68
N ILE A 113 -16.97 -19.65 -11.59
CA ILE A 113 -15.64 -20.30 -11.64
C ILE A 113 -15.75 -21.64 -12.39
N THR A 114 -16.78 -22.46 -12.12
CA THR A 114 -16.98 -23.73 -12.84
C THR A 114 -17.28 -23.52 -14.31
N ASN A 115 -18.09 -22.53 -14.69
CA ASN A 115 -18.40 -22.27 -16.10
C ASN A 115 -17.17 -21.78 -16.89
N GLU A 116 -16.31 -20.97 -16.27
CA GLU A 116 -15.02 -20.55 -16.86
C GLU A 116 -14.07 -21.74 -17.04
N ALA A 117 -13.92 -22.59 -16.00
CA ALA A 117 -13.08 -23.79 -16.07
C ALA A 117 -13.60 -24.83 -17.08
N ILE A 118 -14.92 -24.98 -17.21
CA ILE A 118 -15.53 -25.85 -18.23
C ILE A 118 -15.29 -25.25 -19.62
N GLY A 119 -15.42 -23.94 -19.82
CA GLY A 119 -15.13 -23.28 -21.10
C GLY A 119 -13.67 -23.43 -21.56
N GLU A 120 -12.72 -23.48 -20.63
CA GLU A 120 -11.29 -23.63 -20.91
C GLU A 120 -10.87 -25.10 -21.15
N THR A 121 -11.67 -26.06 -20.66
CA THR A 121 -11.40 -27.51 -20.80
C THR A 121 -12.13 -28.18 -21.97
N VAL A 122 -12.98 -27.47 -22.71
CA VAL A 122 -13.55 -27.95 -23.98
C VAL A 122 -12.54 -27.70 -25.11
N SER A 123 -11.39 -28.36 -25.01
CA SER A 123 -10.68 -28.90 -26.17
C SER A 123 -11.02 -30.39 -26.22
N ASP A 124 -12.01 -30.68 -27.04
CA ASP A 124 -12.57 -31.95 -27.52
C ASP A 124 -11.87 -33.28 -27.12
N ALA A 125 -11.98 -33.69 -25.85
CA ALA A 125 -11.65 -35.07 -25.46
C ALA A 125 -12.55 -35.56 -24.30
N PRO A 126 -13.19 -36.74 -24.40
CA PRO A 126 -13.98 -37.32 -23.32
C PRO A 126 -13.06 -37.65 -22.13
N LEU A 127 -13.27 -37.03 -20.97
CA LEU A 127 -12.54 -37.35 -19.73
C LEU A 127 -13.35 -38.35 -18.88
N PRO A 128 -12.96 -39.63 -18.79
CA PRO A 128 -13.65 -40.63 -17.99
C PRO A 128 -12.95 -40.79 -16.63
N ALA A 129 -13.12 -39.84 -15.70
CA ALA A 129 -12.91 -40.06 -14.25
C ALA A 129 -13.05 -38.73 -13.47
N LEU A 130 -14.27 -38.40 -13.03
CA LEU A 130 -14.47 -37.42 -11.97
C LEU A 130 -14.66 -38.17 -10.63
N PRO A 131 -13.76 -38.00 -9.64
CA PRO A 131 -13.91 -38.62 -8.32
C PRO A 131 -15.03 -37.95 -7.51
N LYS A 132 -15.73 -38.75 -6.69
CA LYS A 132 -16.94 -38.32 -5.95
C LYS A 132 -16.63 -37.27 -4.86
N PRO A 133 -17.50 -36.24 -4.70
CA PRO A 133 -17.23 -35.03 -3.90
C PRO A 133 -17.31 -35.17 -2.37
N ILE A 134 -17.19 -36.37 -1.79
CA ILE A 134 -17.44 -36.57 -0.34
C ILE A 134 -16.27 -36.19 0.59
N ASN A 135 -15.15 -35.67 0.07
CA ASN A 135 -13.95 -35.40 0.88
C ASN A 135 -13.54 -33.91 1.00
N LEU A 136 -14.42 -32.96 0.68
CA LEU A 136 -14.09 -31.51 0.77
C LEU A 136 -14.54 -30.82 2.07
N ALA A 137 -14.94 -31.55 3.11
CA ALA A 137 -15.24 -30.96 4.41
C ALA A 137 -14.49 -31.70 5.53
N ARG A 138 -13.30 -31.22 5.85
CA ARG A 138 -12.75 -31.30 7.20
C ARG A 138 -12.00 -30.02 7.56
#